data_AF-A0A1L3ZV53-F1
#
_entry.id   AF-A0A1L3ZV53-F1
#
_cell.length_a   1.000
_cell.length_b   1.000
_cell.length_c   1.000
_cell.angle_alpha   90.00
_cell.angle_beta   90.00
_cell.angle_gamma   90.00
#
_symmetry.space_group_name_H-M   'P 1'
#
loop_
_entity.id
_entity.type
_entity.pdbx_description
1 polymer ?
#
loop_
_entity_poly.entity_id
_entity_poly.type
_entity_poly.pdbx_seq_one_letter_code
_entity_poly.pdbx_strand_id
1 'polypeptide(L)' 'MRLGERVRLTDAVEGFPVGTFGLIVGRCLDGSAYTVELSHRQRVEVTALQIAPAPEEALSHAA' A
#
# COMPACT_ATOMS: atom_id res chain seq x y z
N MET A 1 1.31 -10.01 -3.77
CA MET A 1 0.79 -9.42 -2.52
C MET A 1 -0.67 -9.83 -2.34
N ARG A 2 -1.20 -9.76 -1.12
CA ARG A 2 -2.53 -10.27 -0.72
C ARG A 2 -3.39 -9.15 -0.11
N LEU A 3 -4.71 -9.33 -0.10
CA LEU A 3 -5.61 -8.46 0.65
C LEU A 3 -5.24 -8.49 2.15
N GLY A 4 -5.30 -7.34 2.81
CA GLY A 4 -4.90 -7.15 4.20
C GLY A 4 -3.39 -7.02 4.44
N GLU A 5 -2.56 -7.19 3.40
CA GLU A 5 -1.12 -7.03 3.52
C GLU A 5 -0.75 -5.54 3.68
N ARG A 6 0.17 -5.25 4.62
CA ARG A 6 0.74 -3.91 4.77
C ARG A 6 1.86 -3.70 3.75
N VAL A 7 1.79 -2.58 3.05
CA VAL A 7 2.74 -2.20 2.01
C VAL A 7 3.25 -0.79 2.24
N ARG A 8 4.37 -0.47 1.58
CA ARG A 8 4.95 0.87 1.51
C ARG A 8 4.98 1.31 0.05
N LEU A 9 4.59 2.56 -0.20
CA LEU A 9 4.77 3.18 -1.50
C LEU A 9 6.27 3.32 -1.82
N THR A 10 6.66 2.88 -3.00
CA THR A 10 8.03 3.02 -3.54
C THR A 10 8.14 4.18 -4.52
N ASP A 11 7.00 4.73 -4.96
CA ASP A 11 6.88 5.93 -5.80
C ASP A 11 5.84 6.89 -5.22
N ALA A 12 5.87 8.16 -5.62
CA ALA A 12 4.85 9.14 -5.24
C ALA A 12 3.56 8.90 -6.02
N VAL A 13 2.42 8.85 -5.33
CA VAL A 13 1.11 8.55 -5.94
C VAL A 13 0.11 9.56 -5.40
N GLU A 14 -0.60 10.27 -6.28
CA GLU A 14 -1.74 11.15 -5.94
C GLU A 14 -1.54 12.04 -4.69
N GLY A 15 -0.36 12.64 -4.55
CA GLY A 15 -0.03 13.52 -3.42
C GLY A 15 0.47 12.82 -2.15
N PHE A 16 0.61 11.49 -2.18
CA PHE A 16 1.27 10.71 -1.14
C PHE A 16 2.75 10.52 -1.48
N PRO A 17 3.67 10.88 -0.56
CA PRO A 17 5.08 10.74 -0.81
C PRO A 17 5.54 9.28 -0.78
N VAL A 18 6.68 9.02 -1.42
CA VAL A 18 7.42 7.76 -1.26
C VAL A 18 7.61 7.44 0.22
N GLY A 19 7.46 6.18 0.59
CA GLY A 19 7.60 5.73 1.97
C GLY A 19 6.30 5.72 2.77
N THR A 20 5.20 6.27 2.23
CA THR A 20 3.87 6.18 2.86
C THR A 20 3.44 4.73 2.99
N PHE A 21 2.86 4.37 4.14
CA PHE A 21 2.36 3.03 4.40
C PHE A 21 0.86 2.92 4.16
N GLY A 22 0.41 1.72 3.77
CA GLY A 22 -0.99 1.41 3.59
C GLY A 22 -1.31 -0.07 3.68
N LEU A 23 -2.58 -0.38 3.50
CA LEU A 23 -3.14 -1.73 3.49
C LEU A 23 -3.73 -2.04 2.12
N ILE A 24 -3.44 -3.21 1.57
CA ILE A 24 -4.11 -3.65 0.35
C ILE A 24 -5.57 -4.02 0.69
N VAL A 25 -6.51 -3.27 0.15
CA VAL A 25 -7.96 -3.48 0.36
C VAL A 25 -8.69 -3.95 -0.91
N GLY A 26 -8.02 -3.87 -2.07
CA GLY A 26 -8.56 -4.32 -3.34
C GLY A 26 -7.45 -4.84 -4.26
N ARG A 27 -7.83 -5.70 -5.21
CA ARG A 27 -6.95 -6.22 -6.26
C ARG A 27 -7.74 -6.42 -7.54
N CYS A 28 -7.21 -5.93 -8.66
CA CYS A 28 -7.78 -6.22 -9.97
C CYS A 28 -7.67 -7.73 -10.28
N LEU A 29 -8.66 -8.26 -11.02
CA LEU A 29 -8.72 -9.69 -11.34
C LEU A 29 -7.56 -10.16 -12.22
N ASP A 30 -7.10 -9.29 -13.10
CA ASP A 30 -5.93 -9.49 -13.97
C ASP A 30 -4.59 -9.31 -13.22
N GLY A 31 -4.62 -8.84 -11.97
CA GLY A 31 -3.44 -8.60 -11.14
C GLY A 31 -2.62 -7.37 -11.55
N SER A 32 -3.12 -6.50 -12.43
CA SER A 32 -2.39 -5.33 -12.93
C SER A 32 -2.25 -4.23 -11.88
N ALA A 33 -3.26 -4.09 -11.02
CA ALA A 33 -3.32 -3.06 -9.99
C ALA A 33 -3.91 -3.56 -8.65
N TYR A 34 -3.62 -2.77 -7.62
CA TYR A 34 -4.05 -2.94 -6.25
C TYR A 34 -4.66 -1.64 -5.74
N THR A 35 -5.72 -1.75 -4.95
CA THR A 35 -6.23 -0.62 -4.18
C THR A 35 -5.59 -0.64 -2.81
N VAL A 36 -4.87 0.43 -2.48
CA VAL A 36 -4.22 0.60 -1.18
C VAL A 36 -4.97 1.66 -0.40
N GLU A 37 -5.43 1.29 0.79
CA GLU A 37 -5.97 2.24 1.77
C GLU A 37 -4.80 2.82 2.58
N LEU A 38 -4.63 4.13 2.47
CA LEU A 38 -3.64 4.95 3.16
C LEU A 38 -4.29 5.61 4.39
N SER A 39 -3.54 6.48 5.07
CA SER A 39 -4.04 7.29 6.19
C SER A 39 -5.38 7.96 5.88
N HIS A 40 -6.21 8.14 6.91
CA HIS A 40 -7.53 8.78 6.80
C HIS A 40 -8.51 8.09 5.83
N ARG A 41 -8.34 6.78 5.58
CA ARG A 41 -9.20 5.97 4.68
C ARG A 41 -9.18 6.45 3.22
N GLN A 42 -8.16 7.20 2.82
CA GLN A 42 -7.96 7.55 1.42
C GLN A 42 -7.49 6.30 0.67
N ARG A 43 -7.99 6.10 -0.54
CA ARG A 43 -7.71 4.93 -1.36
C ARG A 43 -7.10 5.36 -2.67
N VAL A 44 -5.99 4.73 -3.02
CA VAL A 44 -5.30 4.96 -4.28
C VAL A 44 -5.16 3.65 -5.03
N GLU A 45 -5.19 3.73 -6.35
CA GLU A 45 -4.86 2.60 -7.22
C GLU A 45 -3.36 2.65 -7.55
N VAL A 46 -2.68 1.52 -7.38
CA VAL A 46 -1.24 1.39 -7.60
C VAL A 46 -0.91 0.09 -8.29
N THR A 47 0.17 0.08 -9.06
CA THR A 47 0.71 -1.14 -9.66
C THR A 47 1.64 -1.87 -8.70
N ALA A 48 1.96 -3.13 -8.99
CA ALA A 48 2.93 -3.91 -8.21
C ALA A 48 4.33 -3.28 -8.13
N LEU A 49 4.67 -2.37 -9.05
CA LEU A 49 5.98 -1.68 -9.09
C LEU A 49 6.04 -0.48 -8.15
N GLN A 50 4.89 0.08 -7.79
CA GLN A 50 4.77 1.29 -6.95
C GLN A 50 4.61 0.96 -5.45
N ILE A 51 4.61 -0.33 -5.11
CA ILE A 51 4.50 -0.81 -3.73
C ILE A 51 5.52 -1.92 -3.44
N ALA A 52 5.94 -2.00 -2.19
CA ALA A 52 6.71 -3.10 -1.64
C ALA A 52 6.09 -3.55 -0.30
N PRO A 53 6.31 -4.80 0.16
CA PRO A 53 5.91 -5.21 1.50
C PRO A 53 6.51 -4.28 2.55
N ALA A 54 5.71 -3.89 3.55
CA ALA A 54 6.22 -3.10 4.67
C ALA A 54 7.13 -3.98 5.54
N PRO A 55 8.33 -3.51 5.96
CA PRO A 55 9.19 -4.27 6.85
C PRO A 55 8.50 -4.53 8.20
N GLU A 56 8.74 -5.71 8.79
CA GLU A 56 8.10 -6.15 10.04
C GLU A 56 8.31 -5.17 11.21
N GLU A 57 9.42 -4.43 11.24
CA GLU A 57 9.69 -3.42 12.28
C GLU A 57 8.66 -2.26 12.28
N ALA A 58 8.01 -1.98 11.14
CA ALA A 58 6.95 -0.97 11.04
C ALA A 58 5.60 -1.43 11.61
N LEU A 59 5.47 -2.71 12.01
CA LEU A 59 4.27 -3.28 12.63
C LEU A 59 4.28 -3.13 14.16
N SER A 60 5.42 -2.84 14.78
CA SER A 60 5.62 -2.91 16.24
C SER A 60 5.37 -1.59 17.00
N HIS A 61 5.22 -0.46 16.30
CA HIS A 61 5.07 0.87 16.94
C HIS A 61 3.60 1.32 17.16
N ALA A 62 2.66 0.36 17.24
CA ALA A 62 1.23 0.65 17.43
C ALA A 62 0.57 -0.18 18.56
N ALA A 63 1.35 -0.61 19.55
CA ALA A 63 0.84 -1.25 20.77
C ALA A 63 1.01 -0.34 21.99
#